data_AF-A0A7Y9N6Q1-F1
#
_entry.id   AF-A0A7Y9N6Q1-F1
#
_cell.length_a   1.000
_cell.length_b   1.000
_cell.length_c   1.000
_cell.angle_alpha   90.00
_cell.angle_beta   90.00
_cell.angle_gamma   90.00
#
_symmetry.space_group_name_H-M   'P 1'
#
loop_
_entity.id
_entity.type
_entity.pdbx_description
1 polymer ?
#
loop_
_entity_poly.entity_id
_entity_poly.type
_entity_poly.pdbx_seq_one_letter_code
_entity_poly.pdbx_strand_id
1 'polypeptide(L)'
;MMVYRWDATRDALWNLAKVSDGSPFDGHMVRYSNPLTGGWALQTMGAHMQMLKPGFRGLAHRHTGNVVYNVAGGRGYSIIGGERFDWGTHDIFCVPAWVWHEHVNLDASEEAFLFSFNDFPVMEALGVRIEEAYPDHGGHQPA
;
A
#
# COMPACT_ATOMS: atom_id res chain seq x y z
N MET A 1 -12.78 18.70 -2.73
CA MET A 1 -11.81 18.76 -1.61
C MET A 1 -10.42 18.58 -2.20
N MET A 2 -9.52 19.55 -2.03
CA MET A 2 -8.19 19.54 -2.66
C MET A 2 -7.05 19.19 -1.69
N VAL A 3 -7.36 19.03 -0.41
CA VAL A 3 -6.38 18.79 0.66
C VAL A 3 -6.81 17.57 1.46
N TYR A 4 -5.93 16.58 1.57
CA TYR A 4 -6.09 15.42 2.43
C TYR A 4 -5.10 15.55 3.58
N ARG A 5 -5.61 15.75 4.81
CA ARG A 5 -4.78 16.02 5.98
C ARG A 5 -4.28 14.72 6.60
N TRP A 6 -2.98 14.67 6.88
CA TRP A 6 -2.32 13.54 7.54
C TRP A 6 -3.01 13.10 8.82
N ASP A 7 -3.24 14.02 9.77
CA ASP A 7 -3.83 13.68 11.08
C ASP A 7 -5.17 12.95 10.94
N ALA A 8 -6.04 13.45 10.04
CA ALA A 8 -7.35 12.85 9.80
C ALA A 8 -7.24 11.47 9.12
N THR A 9 -6.28 11.28 8.20
CA THR A 9 -6.04 9.98 7.56
C THR A 9 -5.50 8.96 8.57
N ARG A 10 -4.54 9.37 9.40
CA ARG A 10 -3.97 8.52 10.46
C ARG A 10 -5.05 8.07 11.44
N ASP A 11 -5.88 9.01 11.91
CA ASP A 11 -6.96 8.70 12.84
C ASP A 11 -7.98 7.73 12.21
N ALA A 12 -8.25 7.87 10.90
CA ALA A 12 -9.11 6.94 10.17
C ALA A 12 -8.51 5.51 10.10
N LEU A 13 -7.20 5.38 9.87
CA LEU A 13 -6.50 4.10 9.87
C LEU A 13 -6.51 3.42 11.24
N TRP A 14 -6.28 4.18 12.30
CA TRP A 14 -6.41 3.67 13.67
C TRP A 14 -7.82 3.22 14.00
N ASN A 15 -8.84 3.94 13.53
CA ASN A 15 -10.23 3.52 13.71
C ASN A 15 -10.56 2.26 12.91
N LEU A 16 -10.06 2.14 11.67
CA LEU A 16 -10.20 0.93 10.86
C LEU A 16 -9.55 -0.28 11.53
N ALA A 17 -8.37 -0.12 12.13
CA ALA A 17 -7.62 -1.19 12.78
C ALA A 17 -8.28 -1.75 14.05
N LYS A 18 -9.25 -1.04 14.63
CA LYS A 18 -10.05 -1.53 15.77
C LYS A 18 -11.14 -2.52 15.35
N VAL A 19 -11.51 -2.54 14.07
CA VAL A 19 -12.70 -3.26 13.58
C VAL A 19 -12.41 -4.17 12.38
N SER A 20 -11.17 -4.19 11.89
CA SER A 20 -10.74 -5.01 10.75
C SER A 20 -9.31 -5.46 10.94
N ASP A 21 -8.97 -6.63 10.42
CA ASP A 21 -7.59 -7.13 10.35
C ASP A 21 -6.82 -6.55 9.15
N GLY A 22 -7.51 -5.88 8.22
CA GLY A 22 -6.92 -5.32 7.01
C GLY A 22 -6.76 -6.33 5.87
N SER A 23 -6.04 -5.92 4.83
CA SER A 23 -5.62 -6.80 3.74
C SER A 23 -4.44 -7.67 4.20
N PRO A 24 -4.40 -8.97 3.82
CA PRO A 24 -3.22 -9.80 4.07
C PRO A 24 -2.00 -9.34 3.26
N PHE A 25 -2.19 -8.57 2.19
CA PHE A 25 -1.11 -8.05 1.34
C PHE A 25 -0.61 -6.67 1.82
N ASP A 26 -1.55 -5.78 2.18
CA ASP A 26 -1.27 -4.35 2.40
C ASP A 26 -1.46 -3.84 3.84
N GLY A 27 -1.99 -4.68 4.73
CA GLY A 27 -2.40 -4.25 6.06
C GLY A 27 -3.64 -3.35 6.04
N HIS A 28 -3.69 -2.34 6.90
CA HIS A 28 -4.82 -1.42 6.97
C HIS A 28 -4.65 -0.32 5.94
N MET A 29 -5.45 -0.33 4.88
CA MET A 29 -5.31 0.65 3.79
C MET A 29 -6.60 1.44 3.60
N VAL A 30 -6.45 2.75 3.35
CA VAL A 30 -7.53 3.63 2.90
C VAL A 30 -7.16 4.28 1.57
N ARG A 31 -8.17 4.42 0.71
CA ARG A 31 -8.05 5.12 -0.57
C ARG A 31 -8.49 6.58 -0.42
N TYR A 32 -7.73 7.51 -0.99
CA TYR A 32 -8.17 8.89 -1.11
C TYR A 32 -9.23 9.02 -2.21
N SER A 33 -10.40 9.55 -1.84
CA SER A 33 -11.58 9.60 -2.71
C SER A 33 -12.07 11.02 -2.95
N ASN A 34 -12.67 11.23 -4.12
CA ASN A 34 -13.43 12.44 -4.39
C ASN A 34 -14.75 12.38 -3.59
N PRO A 35 -14.99 13.29 -2.63
CA PRO A 35 -16.15 13.20 -1.73
C PRO A 35 -17.49 13.45 -2.43
N LEU A 36 -17.49 14.01 -3.65
CA LEU A 36 -18.72 14.23 -4.42
C LEU A 36 -19.16 12.98 -5.18
N THR A 37 -18.24 12.07 -5.49
CA THR A 37 -18.49 10.92 -6.37
C THR A 37 -18.19 9.57 -5.71
N GLY A 38 -17.45 9.52 -4.60
CA GLY A 38 -16.97 8.29 -3.97
C GLY A 38 -15.84 7.57 -4.73
N GLY A 39 -15.67 7.87 -6.02
CA GLY A 39 -14.55 7.40 -6.85
C GLY A 39 -13.19 8.01 -6.48
N TRP A 40 -12.20 7.78 -7.35
CA TRP A 40 -10.84 8.29 -7.19
C TRP A 40 -10.78 9.82 -7.02
N ALA A 41 -9.79 10.29 -6.27
CA ALA A 41 -9.54 11.72 -6.08
C ALA A 41 -9.26 12.45 -7.40
N LEU A 42 -8.51 11.82 -8.31
CA LEU A 42 -8.21 12.32 -9.66
C LEU A 42 -8.58 11.29 -10.72
N GLN A 43 -8.71 11.73 -11.97
CA GLN A 43 -9.17 10.88 -13.08
C GLN A 43 -8.12 9.87 -13.55
N THR A 44 -6.84 10.19 -13.41
CA THR A 44 -5.74 9.36 -13.92
C THR A 44 -4.82 8.83 -12.83
N MET A 45 -4.83 9.44 -11.64
CA MET A 45 -3.96 9.08 -10.53
C MET A 45 -4.77 8.77 -9.28
N GLY A 46 -4.55 7.59 -8.75
CA GLY A 46 -5.07 7.16 -7.46
C GLY A 46 -4.04 7.40 -6.37
N ALA A 47 -4.50 7.46 -5.13
CA ALA A 47 -3.62 7.50 -3.98
C ALA A 47 -4.19 6.72 -2.80
N HIS A 48 -3.29 6.14 -2.01
CA HIS A 48 -3.61 5.39 -0.80
C HIS A 48 -2.72 5.84 0.34
N MET A 49 -3.19 5.57 1.56
CA MET A 49 -2.36 5.49 2.74
C MET A 49 -2.59 4.13 3.37
N GLN A 50 -1.52 3.41 3.67
CA GLN A 50 -1.59 2.17 4.43
C GLN A 50 -0.82 2.26 5.74
N MET A 51 -1.32 1.55 6.75
CA MET A 51 -0.72 1.37 8.05
C MET A 51 -0.40 -0.11 8.23
N LEU A 52 0.87 -0.39 8.51
CA LEU A 52 1.38 -1.71 8.86
C LEU A 52 1.50 -1.78 10.37
N LYS A 53 0.75 -2.69 11.00
CA LYS A 53 0.83 -2.94 12.46
C LYS A 53 2.26 -3.33 12.88
N PRO A 54 2.63 -3.22 14.17
CA PRO A 54 3.93 -3.66 14.64
C PRO A 54 4.17 -5.13 14.28
N GLY A 55 5.33 -5.43 13.69
CA GLY A 55 5.70 -6.76 13.22
C GLY A 55 4.89 -7.29 12.03
N PHE A 56 4.09 -6.45 11.35
CA PHE A 56 3.32 -6.88 10.18
C PHE A 56 4.23 -7.46 9.09
N ARG A 57 3.83 -8.61 8.54
CA ARG A 57 4.47 -9.24 7.40
C ARG A 57 3.39 -9.60 6.38
N GLY A 58 3.32 -8.83 5.29
CA GLY A 58 2.33 -9.04 4.24
C GLY A 58 2.66 -10.27 3.39
N LEU A 59 1.63 -10.79 2.73
CA LEU A 59 1.79 -11.74 1.63
C LEU A 59 2.13 -10.99 0.34
N ALA A 60 2.78 -11.66 -0.59
CA ALA A 60 3.09 -11.15 -1.90
C ALA A 60 1.88 -11.22 -2.84
N HIS A 61 1.69 -10.15 -3.61
CA HIS A 61 0.77 -10.11 -4.75
C HIS A 61 1.37 -9.29 -5.90
N ARG A 62 0.70 -9.29 -7.04
CA ARG A 62 1.02 -8.43 -8.18
C ARG A 62 -0.25 -7.88 -8.80
N HIS A 63 -0.14 -6.73 -9.42
CA HIS A 63 -1.26 -6.09 -10.12
C HIS A 63 -0.79 -5.33 -11.36
N THR A 64 -1.71 -5.04 -12.28
CA THR A 64 -1.38 -4.38 -13.56
C THR A 64 -1.05 -2.90 -13.46
N GLY A 65 -1.27 -2.25 -12.32
CA GLY A 65 -0.89 -0.85 -12.14
C GLY A 65 0.53 -0.66 -11.58
N ASN A 66 1.07 0.54 -11.80
CA ASN A 66 2.34 1.01 -11.24
C ASN A 66 2.08 1.79 -9.95
N VAL A 67 2.92 1.59 -8.94
CA VAL A 67 2.77 2.26 -7.64
C VAL A 67 4.09 2.88 -7.23
N VAL A 68 4.04 4.14 -6.81
CA VAL A 68 5.16 4.82 -6.15
C VAL A 68 4.81 5.00 -4.69
N TYR A 69 5.69 4.54 -3.81
CA TYR A 69 5.55 4.64 -2.37
C TYR A 69 6.45 5.75 -1.83
N ASN A 70 5.95 6.44 -0.81
CA ASN A 70 6.73 7.28 0.09
C ASN A 70 6.46 6.83 1.52
N VAL A 71 7.50 6.56 2.29
CA VAL A 71 7.38 6.17 3.69
C VAL A 71 6.99 7.40 4.51
N ALA A 72 5.71 7.53 4.86
CA ALA A 72 5.22 8.65 5.66
C ALA A 72 5.73 8.58 7.11
N GLY A 73 6.03 7.38 7.62
CA GLY A 73 6.66 7.18 8.92
C GLY A 73 6.94 5.72 9.22
N GLY A 74 7.93 5.47 10.09
CA GLY A 74 8.31 4.12 10.52
C GLY A 74 9.53 3.58 9.77
N ARG A 75 9.78 2.27 9.92
CA ARG A 75 10.88 1.56 9.24
C ARG A 75 10.50 0.12 8.92
N GLY A 76 11.08 -0.42 7.87
CA GLY A 76 10.74 -1.75 7.40
C GLY A 76 11.51 -2.13 6.17
N TYR A 77 11.00 -3.13 5.46
CA TYR A 77 11.50 -3.48 4.13
C TYR A 77 10.35 -3.92 3.23
N SER A 78 10.65 -4.00 1.94
CA SER A 78 9.76 -4.62 0.96
C SER A 78 10.57 -5.53 0.06
N ILE A 79 9.97 -6.64 -0.37
CA ILE A 79 10.57 -7.50 -1.39
C ILE A 79 9.83 -7.20 -2.68
N ILE A 80 10.53 -6.72 -3.71
CA ILE A 80 9.95 -6.31 -4.99
C ILE A 80 10.69 -7.07 -6.08
N GLY A 81 10.00 -7.99 -6.75
CA GLY A 81 10.60 -8.84 -7.78
C GLY A 81 11.74 -9.72 -7.25
N GLY A 82 11.64 -10.17 -5.99
CA GLY A 82 12.67 -10.95 -5.31
C GLY A 82 13.84 -10.13 -4.72
N GLU A 83 13.88 -8.81 -4.93
CA GLU A 83 14.91 -7.94 -4.35
C GLU A 83 14.40 -7.24 -3.08
N ARG A 84 15.22 -7.24 -2.03
CA ARG A 84 14.91 -6.59 -0.76
C ARG A 84 15.31 -5.11 -0.77
N PHE A 85 14.37 -4.26 -0.42
CA PHE A 85 14.54 -2.82 -0.21
C PHE A 85 14.24 -2.47 1.24
N ASP A 86 15.27 -2.23 2.04
CA ASP A 86 15.12 -1.66 3.39
C ASP A 86 14.82 -0.16 3.28
N TRP A 87 13.85 0.30 4.07
CA TRP A 87 13.38 1.69 4.03
C TRP A 87 13.12 2.26 5.43
N GLY A 88 13.30 3.56 5.55
CA GLY A 88 12.92 4.38 6.70
C GLY A 88 12.07 5.58 6.29
N THR A 89 11.69 6.40 7.27
CA THR A 89 10.87 7.59 7.05
C THR A 89 11.41 8.48 5.93
N HIS A 90 10.52 8.84 4.99
CA HIS A 90 10.72 9.62 3.77
C HIS A 90 11.46 8.95 2.62
N ASP A 91 11.87 7.69 2.75
CA ASP A 91 12.36 6.94 1.59
C ASP A 91 11.26 6.74 0.55
N ILE A 92 11.67 6.59 -0.70
CA ILE A 92 10.79 6.42 -1.86
C ILE A 92 11.23 5.19 -2.62
N PHE A 93 10.27 4.35 -2.99
CA PHE A 93 10.49 3.19 -3.85
C PHE A 93 9.29 2.98 -4.78
N CYS A 94 9.51 2.20 -5.84
CA CYS A 94 8.48 1.94 -6.85
C CYS A 94 8.23 0.44 -6.96
N VAL A 95 6.97 0.09 -7.16
CA VAL A 95 6.53 -1.24 -7.57
C VAL A 95 6.04 -1.12 -9.02
N PRO A 96 6.80 -1.63 -10.01
CA PRO A 96 6.36 -1.65 -11.39
C PRO A 96 5.17 -2.60 -11.61
N ALA A 97 4.43 -2.37 -12.69
CA ALA A 97 3.32 -3.22 -13.07
C ALA A 97 3.72 -4.70 -13.19
N TRP A 98 2.86 -5.58 -12.69
CA TRP A 98 2.96 -7.04 -12.75
C TRP A 98 4.19 -7.64 -12.03
N VAL A 99 4.81 -6.89 -11.12
CA VAL A 99 5.91 -7.35 -10.26
C VAL A 99 5.36 -7.81 -8.92
N TRP A 100 5.82 -8.97 -8.46
CA TRP A 100 5.53 -9.46 -7.11
C TRP A 100 6.08 -8.50 -6.07
N HIS A 101 5.25 -8.14 -5.10
CA HIS A 101 5.69 -7.29 -4.00
C HIS A 101 5.00 -7.64 -2.70
N GLU A 102 5.73 -7.46 -1.59
CA GLU A 102 5.24 -7.60 -0.22
C GLU A 102 5.92 -6.57 0.70
N HIS A 103 5.24 -6.18 1.77
CA HIS A 103 5.71 -5.17 2.71
C HIS A 103 5.83 -5.72 4.13
N VAL A 104 6.88 -5.30 4.85
CA VAL A 104 7.16 -5.74 6.22
C VAL A 104 7.48 -4.55 7.11
N ASN A 105 6.80 -4.46 8.26
CA ASN A 105 7.16 -3.57 9.35
C ASN A 105 8.14 -4.28 10.30
N LEU A 106 9.34 -3.72 10.46
CA LEU A 106 10.38 -4.28 11.33
C LEU A 106 10.23 -3.85 12.80
N ASP A 107 9.45 -2.82 13.08
CA ASP A 107 9.25 -2.34 14.44
C ASP A 107 8.28 -3.26 15.20
N ALA A 108 8.64 -3.62 16.44
CA ALA A 108 7.86 -4.51 17.30
C ALA A 108 6.82 -3.76 18.15
N SER A 109 6.91 -2.42 18.24
CA SER A 109 6.02 -1.58 19.05
C SER A 109 5.35 -0.46 18.27
N GLU A 110 5.93 0.01 17.17
CA GLU A 110 5.42 1.15 16.40
C GLU A 110 4.83 0.72 15.05
N GLU A 111 3.80 1.41 14.59
CA GLU A 111 3.29 1.25 13.23
C GLU A 111 4.22 1.89 12.18
N ALA A 112 4.15 1.37 10.95
CA ALA A 112 4.71 2.02 9.78
C ALA A 112 3.60 2.49 8.84
N PHE A 113 3.82 3.61 8.17
CA PHE A 113 2.85 4.23 7.27
C PHE A 113 3.47 4.44 5.89
N LEU A 114 2.82 3.90 4.86
CA LEU A 114 3.25 4.06 3.48
C LEU A 114 2.17 4.86 2.73
N PHE A 115 2.53 6.05 2.30
CA PHE A 115 1.76 6.79 1.31
C PHE A 115 2.07 6.20 -0.07
N SER A 116 1.07 6.05 -0.92
CA SER A 116 1.32 5.68 -2.31
C SER A 116 0.41 6.40 -3.28
N PHE A 117 0.91 6.59 -4.51
CA PHE A 117 0.12 7.03 -5.64
C PHE A 117 0.38 6.12 -6.85
N ASN A 118 -0.62 6.00 -7.72
CA ASN A 118 -0.66 4.99 -8.77
C ASN A 118 -1.52 5.38 -9.95
N ASP A 119 -1.45 4.58 -11.01
CA ASP A 119 -2.24 4.70 -12.24
C ASP A 119 -3.51 3.83 -12.24
N PHE A 120 -3.95 3.32 -11.08
CA PHE A 120 -5.13 2.46 -10.96
C PHE A 120 -6.42 3.03 -11.55
N PRO A 121 -6.72 4.35 -11.46
CA PRO A 121 -7.94 4.89 -12.08
C PRO A 121 -8.00 4.64 -13.59
N VAL A 122 -6.85 4.71 -14.27
CA VAL A 122 -6.77 4.43 -15.71
C VAL A 122 -6.98 2.95 -15.97
N MET A 123 -6.32 2.09 -15.19
CA MET A 123 -6.45 0.63 -15.33
C MET A 123 -7.89 0.16 -15.11
N GLU A 124 -8.59 0.74 -14.14
CA GLU A 124 -10.01 0.46 -13.89
C GLU A 124 -10.91 0.99 -15.01
N ALA A 125 -10.72 2.25 -15.43
CA ALA A 125 -11.54 2.86 -16.48
C ALA A 125 -11.43 2.12 -17.82
N LEU A 126 -10.27 1.53 -18.12
CA LEU A 126 -10.03 0.72 -19.31
C LEU A 126 -10.41 -0.77 -19.14
N GLY A 127 -10.81 -1.20 -17.95
CA GLY A 127 -11.17 -2.60 -17.68
C GLY A 127 -9.98 -3.56 -17.68
N VAL A 128 -8.78 -3.08 -17.36
CA VAL A 128 -7.52 -3.85 -17.40
C VAL A 128 -6.85 -3.99 -16.02
N ARG A 129 -7.56 -3.63 -14.94
CA ARG A 129 -7.10 -3.87 -13.56
C ARG A 129 -7.21 -5.37 -13.24
N ILE A 130 -6.07 -6.02 -13.06
CA ILE A 130 -5.94 -7.44 -12.70
C ILE A 130 -5.02 -7.53 -11.50
N GLU A 131 -5.31 -8.45 -10.58
CA GLU A 131 -4.51 -8.72 -9.38
C GLU A 131 -4.39 -10.23 -9.18
N GLU A 132 -3.25 -10.67 -8.65
CA GLU A 132 -2.95 -12.07 -8.40
C GLU A 132 -2.14 -12.21 -7.10
N ALA A 133 -2.55 -13.14 -6.24
CA ALA A 133 -1.80 -13.50 -5.03
C ALA A 133 -0.67 -14.48 -5.36
N TYR A 134 0.46 -14.36 -4.69
CA TYR A 134 1.59 -15.27 -4.91
C TYR A 134 1.24 -16.69 -4.46
N PRO A 135 1.29 -17.70 -5.36
CA PRO A 135 0.76 -19.02 -5.05
C PRO A 135 1.71 -19.90 -4.21
N ASP A 136 3.01 -19.57 -4.21
CA ASP A 136 4.06 -20.43 -3.68
C ASP A 136 4.58 -19.96 -2.32
N HIS A 137 5.36 -20.81 -1.65
CA HIS A 137 6.10 -20.49 -0.42
C HIS A 137 5.27 -19.85 0.71
N GLY A 138 4.00 -20.24 0.82
CA GLY A 138 3.09 -19.65 1.81
C GLY A 138 2.76 -18.18 1.55
N GLY A 139 2.89 -17.73 0.30
CA GLY A 139 2.62 -16.36 -0.12
C GLY A 139 3.80 -15.40 0.04
N HIS A 140 5.03 -15.89 0.19
CA HIS A 140 6.22 -15.05 0.33
C HIS A 140 7.21 -15.27 -0.81
N GLN A 141 7.85 -14.22 -1.28
CA GLN A 141 8.90 -14.35 -2.29
C GLN A 141 10.16 -14.99 -1.68
N PRO A 142 10.89 -15.81 -2.45
CA PRO A 142 12.22 -16.25 -2.06
C PRO A 142 13.18 -15.05 -2.17
N ALA A 143 13.54 -14.47 -1.03
CA ALA A 143 14.55 -13.41 -0.91
C ALA A 143 15.85 -13.96 -0.33
#